data_AF-G0NTA2-F1
#
_entry.id   AF-G0NTA2-F1
#
_cell.length_a   1.000
_cell.length_b   1.000
_cell.length_c   1.000
_cell.angle_alpha   90.00
_cell.angle_beta   90.00
_cell.angle_gamma   90.00
#
_symmetry.space_group_name_H-M   'P 1'
#
loop_
_entity.id
_entity.type
_entity.pdbx_description
1 polymer ?
#
loop_
_entity_poly.entity_id
_entity_poly.type
_entity_poly.pdbx_seq_one_letter_code
_entity_poly.pdbx_strand_id
1 'polypeptide(L)'
;MADNLKLLILAVFAVVHVLADPYNCAGTQTINPPANINNSWNYPDTYNSSQNTAPQYAANQNCSWIINVPKGMFAYFTLKVDTNNEPVLTLIDSVSYTTVITSASPFFLLDPLFRVDLQATKIGSLGMTVTWYKVNPAFPNTVQVHSNGSPLMIFAPDFDNGTVIQSDTRVNLLALPPTMIAPDVSPFMRNTQIYDGPNIDSTHLGNLYQVLTYGKSLVSTGKYLTIYSLFPGFGTIENSVIVQDYFDVKDFKSYKAINCISLLTQCQFSLDARQGTAAAIRYYPTPMFIKDVSMPQTNVLSVYTSFVTPAHKLVDYT
;
A
#
# COMPACT_ATOMS: atom_id res chain seq x y z
N MET A 1 -55.66 -39.73 -47.00
CA MET A 1 -56.03 -38.66 -46.08
C MET A 1 -55.67 -39.14 -44.68
N ALA A 2 -55.04 -38.30 -43.85
CA ALA A 2 -54.18 -38.60 -42.69
C ALA A 2 -52.73 -38.94 -43.10
N ASP A 3 -51.81 -37.97 -43.06
CA ASP A 3 -51.09 -37.42 -41.88
C ASP A 3 -50.05 -38.38 -41.30
N ASN A 4 -48.77 -37.99 -41.40
CA ASN A 4 -47.76 -38.36 -40.43
C ASN A 4 -46.67 -37.28 -40.41
N LEU A 5 -46.99 -36.23 -39.64
CA LEU A 5 -46.09 -35.18 -39.19
C LEU A 5 -44.97 -35.83 -38.35
N LYS A 6 -43.72 -35.82 -38.85
CA LYS A 6 -42.54 -36.19 -38.07
C LYS A 6 -42.24 -35.07 -37.07
N LEU A 7 -42.63 -35.28 -35.82
CA LEU A 7 -42.30 -34.39 -34.70
C LEU A 7 -40.83 -34.57 -34.32
N LEU A 8 -40.02 -33.55 -34.58
CA LEU A 8 -38.63 -33.47 -34.13
C LEU A 8 -38.63 -33.07 -32.65
N ILE A 9 -38.29 -33.99 -31.75
CA ILE A 9 -38.15 -33.68 -30.32
C ILE A 9 -36.75 -33.08 -30.11
N LEU A 10 -36.68 -31.74 -30.00
CA LEU A 10 -35.50 -31.04 -29.49
C LEU A 10 -35.43 -31.24 -27.98
N ALA A 11 -34.49 -32.05 -27.50
CA ALA A 11 -34.18 -32.14 -26.08
C ALA A 11 -33.41 -30.88 -25.65
N VAL A 12 -34.09 -29.96 -24.95
CA VAL A 12 -33.46 -28.84 -24.26
C VAL A 12 -32.76 -29.37 -23.01
N PHE A 13 -31.43 -29.48 -23.05
CA PHE A 13 -30.63 -29.71 -21.84
C PHE A 13 -30.67 -28.41 -21.01
N ALA A 14 -31.53 -28.38 -19.99
CA ALA A 14 -31.44 -27.39 -18.94
C ALA A 14 -30.15 -27.63 -18.15
N VAL A 15 -29.15 -26.76 -18.31
CA VAL A 15 -27.96 -26.73 -17.45
C VAL A 15 -28.43 -26.26 -16.08
N VAL A 16 -28.65 -27.19 -15.16
CA VAL A 16 -28.86 -26.88 -13.75
C VAL A 16 -27.51 -26.41 -13.21
N HIS A 17 -27.34 -25.10 -13.05
CA HIS A 17 -26.26 -24.56 -12.24
C HIS A 17 -26.53 -24.96 -10.79
N VAL A 18 -25.85 -26.03 -10.32
CA VAL A 18 -25.78 -26.33 -8.90
C VAL A 18 -24.96 -25.20 -8.28
N LEU A 19 -25.65 -24.22 -7.68
CA LEU A 19 -24.99 -23.29 -6.77
C LEU A 19 -24.47 -24.13 -5.62
N ALA A 20 -23.13 -24.18 -5.47
CA ALA A 20 -22.53 -24.84 -4.32
C ALA A 20 -23.06 -24.17 -3.04
N ASP A 21 -23.46 -24.99 -2.05
CA ASP A 21 -23.93 -24.45 -0.78
C ASP A 21 -22.89 -23.51 -0.16
N PRO A 22 -23.30 -22.37 0.41
CA PRO A 22 -22.36 -21.45 1.05
C PRO A 22 -21.57 -22.16 2.15
N TYR A 23 -20.25 -21.99 2.14
CA TYR A 23 -19.39 -22.62 3.15
C TYR A 23 -19.52 -21.91 4.50
N ASN A 24 -19.25 -22.65 5.57
CA ASN A 24 -19.06 -22.10 6.90
C ASN A 24 -17.58 -22.12 7.27
N CYS A 25 -17.05 -21.02 7.80
CA CYS A 25 -15.67 -21.03 8.28
C CYS A 25 -15.53 -21.77 9.62
N ALA A 26 -14.34 -22.30 9.90
CA ALA A 26 -14.04 -23.03 11.12
C ALA A 26 -13.69 -22.11 12.33
N GLY A 27 -14.23 -20.89 12.36
CA GLY A 27 -13.88 -19.89 13.38
C GLY A 27 -12.44 -19.37 13.24
N THR A 28 -11.65 -19.46 14.32
CA THR A 28 -10.23 -19.03 14.32
C THR A 28 -9.31 -20.17 13.89
N GLN A 29 -8.48 -19.92 12.89
CA GLN A 29 -7.55 -20.88 12.30
C GLN A 29 -6.13 -20.33 12.32
N THR A 30 -5.14 -21.17 12.60
CA THR A 30 -3.72 -20.84 12.45
C THR A 30 -3.17 -21.57 11.24
N ILE A 31 -2.60 -20.82 10.31
CA ILE A 31 -2.08 -21.30 9.04
C ILE A 31 -0.56 -21.15 9.06
N ASN A 32 0.14 -22.27 8.86
CA ASN A 32 1.58 -22.30 8.69
C ASN A 32 1.94 -22.43 7.21
N PRO A 33 3.12 -21.96 6.79
CA PRO A 33 3.60 -22.23 5.44
C PRO A 33 3.64 -23.74 5.16
N PRO A 34 3.29 -24.18 3.95
CA PRO A 34 3.38 -25.58 3.58
C PRO A 34 4.85 -26.06 3.58
N ALA A 35 5.06 -27.36 3.81
CA ALA A 35 6.39 -27.95 3.78
C ALA A 35 7.13 -27.71 2.44
N ASN A 36 6.37 -27.68 1.35
CA ASN A 36 6.85 -27.22 0.05
C ASN A 36 6.28 -25.82 -0.26
N ILE A 37 7.12 -24.80 -0.11
CA ILE A 37 6.75 -23.38 -0.28
C ILE A 37 6.42 -22.99 -1.73
N ASN A 38 6.64 -23.88 -2.71
CA ASN A 38 6.15 -23.68 -4.08
C ASN A 38 4.63 -23.90 -4.19
N ASN A 39 4.01 -24.50 -3.18
CA ASN A 39 2.56 -24.66 -3.12
C ASN A 39 1.94 -23.45 -2.42
N SER A 40 0.84 -22.94 -2.98
CA SER A 40 0.02 -21.94 -2.32
C SER A 40 -0.98 -22.60 -1.37
N TRP A 41 -1.31 -21.90 -0.29
CA TRP A 41 -2.49 -22.22 0.51
C TRP A 41 -3.69 -21.46 -0.06
N ASN A 42 -4.81 -22.15 -0.24
CA ASN A 42 -6.06 -21.56 -0.75
C ASN A 42 -7.16 -21.72 0.29
N TYR A 43 -8.07 -20.76 0.34
CA TYR A 43 -9.25 -20.82 1.19
C TYR A 43 -10.50 -20.29 0.49
N PRO A 44 -11.65 -20.99 0.61
CA PRO A 44 -11.75 -22.38 1.07
C PRO A 44 -10.92 -23.32 0.16
N ASP A 45 -10.73 -24.58 0.52
CA ASP A 45 -9.92 -25.53 -0.29
C ASP A 45 -10.45 -25.71 -1.72
N THR A 46 -11.73 -25.39 -1.95
CA THR A 46 -12.38 -25.40 -3.26
C THR A 46 -12.05 -24.16 -4.11
N TYR A 47 -11.43 -23.13 -3.52
CA TYR A 47 -11.06 -21.92 -4.22
C TYR A 47 -9.83 -22.15 -5.09
N ASN A 48 -9.95 -21.73 -6.35
CA ASN A 48 -8.85 -21.67 -7.30
C ASN A 48 -8.69 -20.21 -7.77
N SER A 49 -7.52 -19.63 -7.56
CA SER A 49 -7.22 -18.25 -7.95
C SER A 49 -7.34 -17.99 -9.45
N SER A 50 -7.25 -19.02 -10.28
CA SER A 50 -7.49 -18.96 -11.74
C SER A 50 -8.96 -18.80 -12.11
N GLN A 51 -9.89 -19.10 -11.19
CA GLN A 51 -11.32 -18.95 -11.45
C GLN A 51 -11.77 -17.50 -11.25
N ASN A 52 -12.72 -17.06 -12.05
CA ASN A 52 -13.22 -15.69 -12.00
C ASN A 52 -14.08 -15.39 -10.77
N THR A 53 -14.65 -16.40 -10.12
CA THR A 53 -15.59 -16.25 -9.01
C THR A 53 -15.02 -16.79 -7.70
N ALA A 54 -15.27 -16.09 -6.59
CA ALA A 54 -14.99 -16.58 -5.25
C ALA A 54 -16.15 -17.47 -4.75
N PRO A 55 -15.88 -18.52 -3.96
CA PRO A 55 -16.93 -19.30 -3.30
C PRO A 55 -17.75 -18.45 -2.32
N GLN A 56 -19.03 -18.78 -2.17
CA GLN A 56 -19.92 -18.07 -1.25
C GLN A 56 -19.75 -18.57 0.19
N TYR A 57 -19.76 -17.64 1.16
CA TYR A 57 -19.84 -17.95 2.58
C TYR A 57 -21.25 -17.69 3.12
N ALA A 58 -21.63 -18.41 4.17
CA ALA A 58 -22.92 -18.24 4.83
C ALA A 58 -22.99 -16.92 5.63
N ALA A 59 -24.20 -16.43 5.90
CA ALA A 59 -24.41 -15.27 6.76
C ALA A 59 -24.09 -15.57 8.24
N ASN A 60 -23.92 -14.52 9.05
CA ASN A 60 -23.75 -14.58 10.51
C ASN A 60 -22.51 -15.37 10.94
N GLN A 61 -21.36 -15.06 10.35
CA GLN A 61 -20.09 -15.73 10.65
C GLN A 61 -19.04 -14.76 11.16
N ASN A 62 -18.25 -15.25 12.10
CA ASN A 62 -17.05 -14.58 12.56
C ASN A 62 -15.88 -15.53 12.39
N CYS A 63 -14.97 -15.18 11.48
CA CYS A 63 -13.85 -16.02 11.07
C CYS A 63 -12.56 -15.27 11.30
N SER A 64 -11.52 -15.99 11.70
CA SER A 64 -10.19 -15.42 11.82
C SER A 64 -9.16 -16.39 11.26
N TRP A 65 -8.26 -15.89 10.43
CA TRP A 65 -7.11 -16.64 9.95
C TRP A 65 -5.85 -15.93 10.42
N ILE A 66 -5.05 -16.61 11.22
CA ILE A 66 -3.74 -16.17 11.70
C ILE A 66 -2.71 -16.89 10.85
N ILE A 67 -2.01 -16.16 9.99
CA ILE A 67 -1.09 -16.72 9.00
C ILE A 67 0.34 -16.40 9.41
N ASN A 68 1.10 -17.44 9.73
CA ASN A 68 2.49 -17.30 10.15
C ASN A 68 3.41 -17.07 8.94
N VAL A 69 4.38 -16.16 9.12
CA VAL A 69 5.41 -15.85 8.14
C VAL A 69 6.77 -16.06 8.82
N PRO A 70 7.55 -17.08 8.41
CA PRO A 70 8.87 -17.30 8.99
C PRO A 70 9.82 -16.14 8.72
N LYS A 71 10.75 -15.91 9.66
CA LYS A 71 11.83 -14.92 9.46
C LYS A 71 12.62 -15.19 8.18
N GLY A 72 12.92 -14.13 7.43
CA GLY A 72 13.60 -14.22 6.12
C GLY A 72 12.66 -14.63 4.98
N MET A 73 11.35 -14.64 5.20
CA MET A 73 10.33 -14.85 4.19
C MET A 73 9.30 -13.71 4.22
N PHE A 74 8.51 -13.63 3.16
CA PHE A 74 7.29 -12.83 3.12
C PHE A 74 6.16 -13.66 2.50
N ALA A 75 4.93 -13.33 2.87
CA ALA A 75 3.73 -13.89 2.27
C ALA A 75 3.18 -12.91 1.22
N TYR A 76 2.98 -13.41 0.01
CA TYR A 76 2.17 -12.77 -1.02
C TYR A 76 0.72 -13.23 -0.84
N PHE A 77 -0.13 -12.30 -0.44
CA PHE A 77 -1.53 -12.56 -0.15
C PHE A 77 -2.42 -11.90 -1.20
N THR A 78 -3.28 -12.71 -1.81
CA THR A 78 -4.27 -12.27 -2.79
C THR A 78 -5.64 -12.80 -2.41
N LEU A 79 -6.67 -12.07 -2.80
CA LEU A 79 -8.03 -12.46 -2.52
C LEU A 79 -8.99 -12.00 -3.61
N LYS A 80 -10.13 -12.69 -3.69
CA LYS A 80 -11.33 -12.22 -4.37
C LYS A 80 -12.43 -12.14 -3.33
N VAL A 81 -13.08 -10.99 -3.27
CA VAL A 81 -14.10 -10.72 -2.27
C VAL A 81 -15.24 -9.92 -2.89
N ASP A 82 -16.46 -10.32 -2.57
CA ASP A 82 -17.66 -9.50 -2.71
C ASP A 82 -18.42 -9.59 -1.39
N THR A 83 -18.43 -8.47 -0.68
CA THR A 83 -19.07 -8.41 0.62
C THR A 83 -20.53 -7.96 0.51
N ASN A 84 -21.07 -7.50 -0.63
CA ASN A 84 -22.37 -6.81 -0.66
C ASN A 84 -22.44 -5.61 0.32
N ASN A 85 -21.31 -4.91 0.56
CA ASN A 85 -21.17 -3.67 1.34
C ASN A 85 -21.43 -3.73 2.86
N GLU A 86 -21.61 -4.90 3.49
CA GLU A 86 -21.92 -5.01 4.94
C GLU A 86 -21.02 -5.94 5.79
N PRO A 87 -20.39 -6.99 5.25
CA PRO A 87 -19.27 -7.69 5.87
C PRO A 87 -18.03 -6.80 5.95
N VAL A 88 -17.43 -6.78 7.12
CA VAL A 88 -16.13 -6.16 7.34
C VAL A 88 -15.07 -7.24 7.25
N LEU A 89 -14.24 -7.16 6.21
CA LEU A 89 -13.01 -7.96 6.08
C LEU A 89 -11.84 -7.08 6.49
N THR A 90 -11.12 -7.44 7.55
CA THR A 90 -9.95 -6.67 8.03
C THR A 90 -8.69 -7.50 7.96
N LEU A 91 -7.58 -6.85 7.63
CA LEU A 91 -6.23 -7.40 7.70
C LEU A 91 -5.41 -6.62 8.72
N ILE A 92 -4.74 -7.34 9.62
CA ILE A 92 -3.77 -6.80 10.58
C ILE A 92 -2.41 -7.38 10.23
N ASP A 93 -1.43 -6.54 9.91
CA ASP A 93 -0.09 -6.98 9.55
C ASP A 93 0.88 -7.10 10.75
N SER A 94 2.15 -7.41 10.47
CA SER A 94 3.16 -7.63 11.50
C SER A 94 3.56 -6.37 12.28
N VAL A 95 3.26 -5.18 11.76
CA VAL A 95 3.45 -3.90 12.47
C VAL A 95 2.15 -3.40 13.12
N SER A 96 1.15 -4.28 13.22
CA SER A 96 -0.18 -3.98 13.79
C SER A 96 -0.97 -2.92 13.02
N TYR A 97 -0.65 -2.69 11.74
CA TYR A 97 -1.46 -1.83 10.87
C TYR A 97 -2.73 -2.57 10.48
N THR A 98 -3.89 -1.94 10.70
CA THR A 98 -5.20 -2.51 10.32
C THR A 98 -5.70 -1.92 9.01
N THR A 99 -5.97 -2.77 8.03
CA THR A 99 -6.57 -2.42 6.74
C THR A 99 -7.96 -3.02 6.63
N VAL A 100 -8.98 -2.19 6.36
CA VAL A 100 -10.28 -2.68 5.90
C VAL A 100 -10.16 -3.01 4.42
N ILE A 101 -10.40 -4.27 4.05
CA ILE A 101 -10.25 -4.73 2.68
C ILE A 101 -11.54 -4.45 1.92
N THR A 102 -11.46 -3.51 0.98
CA THR A 102 -12.56 -3.12 0.09
C THR A 102 -12.30 -3.47 -1.37
N SER A 103 -11.09 -3.92 -1.71
CA SER A 103 -10.68 -4.25 -3.07
C SER A 103 -9.70 -5.43 -3.11
N ALA A 104 -9.56 -6.05 -4.28
CA ALA A 104 -8.78 -7.27 -4.51
C ALA A 104 -7.27 -7.02 -4.76
N SER A 105 -6.70 -5.91 -4.29
CA SER A 105 -5.27 -5.62 -4.50
C SER A 105 -4.39 -6.53 -3.63
N PRO A 106 -3.21 -6.96 -4.14
CA PRO A 106 -2.33 -7.84 -3.39
C PRO A 106 -1.73 -7.19 -2.15
N PHE A 107 -1.27 -8.04 -1.23
CA PHE A 107 -0.51 -7.68 -0.04
C PHE A 107 0.82 -8.43 -0.01
N PHE A 108 1.82 -7.79 0.57
CA PHE A 108 3.15 -8.36 0.81
C PHE A 108 3.41 -8.23 2.30
N LEU A 109 3.41 -9.35 3.02
CA LEU A 109 3.29 -9.39 4.46
C LEU A 109 4.50 -10.10 5.06
N LEU A 110 5.11 -9.47 6.07
CA LEU A 110 6.35 -9.93 6.67
C LEU A 110 6.11 -10.72 7.96
N ASP A 111 7.20 -11.25 8.50
CA ASP A 111 7.24 -11.93 9.79
C ASP A 111 6.83 -10.99 10.95
N PRO A 112 6.31 -11.54 12.06
CA PRO A 112 6.12 -12.97 12.33
C PRO A 112 4.81 -13.57 11.79
N LEU A 113 3.78 -12.75 11.59
CA LEU A 113 2.45 -13.18 11.13
C LEU A 113 1.63 -12.00 10.62
N PHE A 114 0.52 -12.32 9.96
CA PHE A 114 -0.59 -11.42 9.74
C PHE A 114 -1.91 -12.11 10.06
N ARG A 115 -2.97 -11.34 10.28
CA ARG A 115 -4.29 -11.83 10.63
C ARG A 115 -5.34 -11.27 9.69
N VAL A 116 -6.25 -12.12 9.23
CA VAL A 116 -7.43 -11.73 8.45
C VAL A 116 -8.67 -12.07 9.25
N ASP A 117 -9.57 -11.11 9.45
CA ASP A 117 -10.84 -11.31 10.15
C ASP A 117 -12.01 -11.00 9.22
N LEU A 118 -12.98 -11.90 9.18
CA LEU A 118 -14.25 -11.71 8.49
C LEU A 118 -15.37 -11.64 9.53
N GLN A 119 -16.08 -10.53 9.55
CA GLN A 119 -17.34 -10.38 10.25
C GLN A 119 -18.48 -10.27 9.23
N ALA A 120 -19.15 -11.38 8.95
CA ALA A 120 -20.20 -11.48 7.95
C ALA A 120 -21.59 -11.46 8.61
N THR A 121 -22.41 -10.46 8.28
CA THR A 121 -23.83 -10.39 8.67
C THR A 121 -24.77 -10.93 7.57
N LYS A 122 -24.29 -10.95 6.32
CA LYS A 122 -25.00 -11.41 5.13
C LYS A 122 -24.15 -12.42 4.36
N ILE A 123 -24.80 -13.14 3.43
CA ILE A 123 -24.09 -13.97 2.46
C ILE A 123 -23.23 -13.06 1.57
N GLY A 124 -22.02 -13.49 1.29
CA GLY A 124 -21.11 -12.87 0.33
C GLY A 124 -20.17 -13.91 -0.26
N SER A 125 -19.10 -13.47 -0.93
CA SER A 125 -18.08 -14.37 -1.46
C SER A 125 -16.69 -13.98 -1.01
N LEU A 126 -15.86 -14.97 -0.68
CA LEU A 126 -14.48 -14.78 -0.28
C LEU A 126 -13.67 -16.00 -0.72
N GLY A 127 -12.63 -15.73 -1.50
CA GLY A 127 -11.55 -16.65 -1.84
C GLY A 127 -10.22 -16.00 -1.51
N MET A 128 -9.31 -16.74 -0.88
CA MET A 128 -8.01 -16.26 -0.44
C MET A 128 -6.91 -17.20 -0.94
N THR A 129 -5.77 -16.64 -1.32
CA THR A 129 -4.57 -17.39 -1.66
C THR A 129 -3.36 -16.77 -0.97
N VAL A 130 -2.56 -17.59 -0.30
CA VAL A 130 -1.29 -17.20 0.31
C VAL A 130 -0.16 -18.02 -0.33
N THR A 131 0.88 -17.33 -0.79
CA THR A 131 2.12 -17.94 -1.28
C THR A 131 3.29 -17.34 -0.51
N TRP A 132 4.21 -18.18 -0.04
CA TRP A 132 5.37 -17.72 0.73
C TRP A 132 6.61 -17.69 -0.16
N TYR A 133 7.36 -16.61 -0.07
CA TYR A 133 8.60 -16.39 -0.80
C TYR A 133 9.74 -16.11 0.16
N LYS A 134 10.95 -16.52 -0.21
CA LYS A 134 12.16 -16.10 0.51
C LYS A 134 12.47 -14.65 0.16
N VAL A 135 12.88 -13.87 1.15
CA VAL A 135 13.43 -12.54 0.93
C VAL A 135 14.81 -12.71 0.29
N ASN A 136 15.04 -12.05 -0.84
CA ASN A 136 16.34 -12.09 -1.50
C ASN A 136 17.36 -11.28 -0.67
N PRO A 137 18.65 -11.64 -0.70
CA PRO A 137 19.69 -10.79 -0.13
C PRO A 137 19.65 -9.39 -0.75
N ALA A 138 19.73 -8.36 0.08
CA ALA A 138 19.83 -6.97 -0.36
C ALA A 138 21.30 -6.56 -0.49
N PHE A 139 21.60 -5.77 -1.53
CA PHE A 139 22.93 -5.19 -1.78
C PHE A 139 22.75 -3.67 -1.96
N PRO A 140 22.46 -2.95 -0.86
CA PRO A 140 21.88 -1.64 -0.99
C PRO A 140 22.92 -0.57 -1.34
N ASN A 141 22.50 0.42 -2.11
CA ASN A 141 23.25 1.66 -2.27
C ASN A 141 22.96 2.61 -1.12
N THR A 142 23.95 3.41 -0.72
CA THR A 142 23.76 4.45 0.30
C THR A 142 23.59 5.82 -0.35
N VAL A 143 22.56 6.53 0.06
CA VAL A 143 22.33 7.95 -0.27
C VAL A 143 22.43 8.78 1.01
N GLN A 144 22.98 9.98 0.90
CA GLN A 144 23.20 10.86 2.04
C GLN A 144 22.29 12.09 1.94
N VAL A 145 21.65 12.43 3.05
CA VAL A 145 20.94 13.70 3.26
C VAL A 145 21.60 14.43 4.41
N HIS A 146 21.71 15.75 4.31
CA HIS A 146 22.39 16.56 5.31
C HIS A 146 21.44 17.57 5.93
N SER A 147 21.72 17.97 7.16
CA SER A 147 21.05 19.11 7.79
C SER A 147 21.36 20.39 7.01
N ASN A 148 20.34 21.22 6.78
CA ASN A 148 20.41 22.37 5.86
C ASN A 148 20.84 21.94 4.44
N GLY A 149 20.43 20.73 4.03
CA GLY A 149 20.68 20.17 2.72
C GLY A 149 19.45 20.22 1.83
N SER A 150 19.66 20.16 0.52
CA SER A 150 18.53 19.97 -0.40
C SER A 150 17.90 18.58 -0.19
N PRO A 151 16.56 18.48 -0.18
CA PRO A 151 15.87 17.21 -0.15
C PRO A 151 16.17 16.41 -1.42
N LEU A 152 16.16 15.09 -1.31
CA LEU A 152 16.37 14.17 -2.42
C LEU A 152 15.07 13.47 -2.78
N MET A 153 14.89 13.21 -4.08
CA MET A 153 13.84 12.34 -4.59
C MET A 153 14.47 11.03 -5.08
N ILE A 154 13.89 9.91 -4.66
CA ILE A 154 14.38 8.55 -4.97
C ILE A 154 13.22 7.74 -5.54
N PHE A 155 13.49 6.85 -6.50
CA PHE A 155 12.47 6.15 -7.27
C PHE A 155 12.51 4.62 -7.09
N ALA A 156 11.42 3.96 -7.48
CA ALA A 156 11.19 2.52 -7.31
C ALA A 156 12.36 1.62 -7.73
N PRO A 157 13.03 1.84 -8.89
CA PRO A 157 14.14 0.98 -9.33
C PRO A 157 15.31 0.96 -8.34
N ASP A 158 15.50 2.03 -7.57
CA ASP A 158 16.55 2.10 -6.56
C ASP A 158 16.28 1.12 -5.41
N PHE A 159 15.01 0.82 -5.12
CA PHE A 159 14.60 -0.02 -3.99
C PHE A 159 14.72 -1.52 -4.26
N ASP A 160 14.93 -1.95 -5.50
CA ASP A 160 14.97 -3.36 -5.90
C ASP A 160 16.17 -4.12 -5.28
N ASN A 161 17.32 -3.46 -5.16
CA ASN A 161 18.48 -3.98 -4.41
C ASN A 161 18.56 -3.44 -2.98
N GLY A 162 17.63 -2.55 -2.62
CA GLY A 162 17.61 -1.79 -1.38
C GLY A 162 18.33 -0.45 -1.49
N THR A 163 17.84 0.52 -0.71
CA THR A 163 18.45 1.85 -0.57
C THR A 163 18.57 2.17 0.91
N VAL A 164 19.81 2.43 1.37
CA VAL A 164 20.06 2.98 2.70
C VAL A 164 20.12 4.50 2.59
N ILE A 165 19.31 5.19 3.38
CA ILE A 165 19.37 6.64 3.53
C ILE A 165 20.11 6.93 4.83
N GLN A 166 21.18 7.72 4.73
CA GLN A 166 21.96 8.19 5.87
C GLN A 166 21.75 9.69 6.06
N SER A 167 21.42 10.11 7.27
CA SER A 167 21.25 11.51 7.68
C SER A 167 22.25 11.95 8.74
N ASP A 168 22.43 13.26 8.93
CA ASP A 168 23.23 13.80 10.04
C ASP A 168 22.52 13.58 11.39
N THR A 169 21.19 13.73 11.42
CA THR A 169 20.35 13.54 12.62
C THR A 169 19.42 12.32 12.50
N ARG A 170 18.27 12.45 11.83
CA ARG A 170 17.31 11.39 11.54
C ARG A 170 16.79 11.57 10.13
N VAL A 171 16.34 10.49 9.51
CA VAL A 171 15.76 10.51 8.18
C VAL A 171 14.28 10.86 8.29
N ASN A 172 13.85 11.89 7.56
CA ASN A 172 12.44 12.16 7.31
C ASN A 172 12.08 11.71 5.89
N LEU A 173 11.11 10.81 5.77
CA LEU A 173 10.61 10.28 4.51
C LEU A 173 9.16 10.70 4.27
N LEU A 174 8.87 11.17 3.06
CA LEU A 174 7.53 11.35 2.54
C LEU A 174 7.30 10.42 1.36
N ALA A 175 6.18 9.70 1.37
CA ALA A 175 5.75 8.90 0.23
C ALA A 175 4.99 9.77 -0.78
N LEU A 176 5.20 9.52 -2.07
CA LEU A 176 4.41 10.10 -3.15
C LEU A 176 3.54 9.00 -3.80
N PRO A 177 2.30 9.33 -4.18
CA PRO A 177 1.52 8.42 -5.00
C PRO A 177 2.22 8.14 -6.34
N PRO A 178 1.97 6.98 -6.95
CA PRO A 178 2.35 6.69 -8.32
C PRO A 178 1.86 7.76 -9.29
N THR A 179 2.60 7.96 -10.38
CA THR A 179 2.29 8.97 -11.39
C THR A 179 1.18 8.54 -12.36
N MET A 180 0.87 7.24 -12.41
CA MET A 180 -0.16 6.67 -13.26
C MET A 180 -1.57 7.08 -12.80
N ILE A 181 -2.36 7.61 -13.72
CA ILE A 181 -3.63 8.29 -13.42
C ILE A 181 -4.82 7.29 -13.36
N ALA A 182 -4.73 6.13 -14.01
CA ALA A 182 -5.75 5.08 -13.92
C ALA A 182 -5.22 3.74 -14.48
N PRO A 183 -5.55 2.58 -13.86
CA PRO A 183 -6.23 2.40 -12.57
C PRO A 183 -5.38 2.87 -11.37
N ASP A 184 -5.98 3.00 -10.18
CA ASP A 184 -5.21 3.29 -8.94
C ASP A 184 -4.26 2.12 -8.64
N VAL A 185 -2.98 2.40 -8.77
CA VAL A 185 -1.88 1.46 -8.57
C VAL A 185 -1.17 1.69 -7.22
N SER A 186 -1.63 2.63 -6.40
CA SER A 186 -1.07 2.89 -5.06
C SER A 186 -0.99 1.64 -4.18
N PRO A 187 -1.98 0.71 -4.18
CA PRO A 187 -1.88 -0.52 -3.40
C PRO A 187 -0.64 -1.38 -3.66
N PHE A 188 -0.01 -1.26 -4.86
CA PHE A 188 1.21 -1.99 -5.19
C PHE A 188 2.45 -1.44 -4.47
N MET A 189 2.39 -0.23 -3.90
CA MET A 189 3.43 0.31 -3.02
C MET A 189 3.62 -0.52 -1.75
N ARG A 190 2.69 -1.43 -1.43
CA ARG A 190 2.85 -2.44 -0.36
C ARG A 190 4.03 -3.38 -0.60
N ASN A 191 4.56 -3.47 -1.83
CA ASN A 191 5.76 -4.26 -2.14
C ASN A 191 7.02 -3.66 -1.50
N THR A 192 7.07 -2.33 -1.37
CA THR A 192 8.23 -1.59 -0.87
C THR A 192 8.15 -1.42 0.64
N GLN A 193 9.02 -2.13 1.36
CA GLN A 193 9.12 -2.14 2.82
C GLN A 193 10.11 -1.10 3.32
N ILE A 194 9.92 -0.66 4.57
CA ILE A 194 10.73 0.37 5.22
C ILE A 194 11.24 -0.18 6.56
N TYR A 195 12.54 -0.02 6.80
CA TYR A 195 13.23 -0.50 8.00
C TYR A 195 13.97 0.64 8.69
N ASP A 196 13.91 0.66 10.02
CA ASP A 196 14.56 1.66 10.88
C ASP A 196 16.00 1.22 11.22
N GLY A 197 16.91 1.48 10.29
CA GLY A 197 18.31 1.11 10.42
C GLY A 197 19.01 0.96 9.07
N PRO A 198 20.27 0.46 9.08
CA PRO A 198 21.11 0.42 7.89
C PRO A 198 20.91 -0.82 7.00
N ASN A 199 19.94 -1.70 7.31
CA ASN A 199 19.69 -2.92 6.53
C ASN A 199 18.24 -3.44 6.70
N ILE A 200 17.91 -4.47 5.93
CA ILE A 200 16.59 -5.15 5.94
C ILE A 200 16.37 -6.06 7.17
N ASP A 201 17.38 -6.27 8.00
CA ASP A 201 17.26 -6.99 9.29
C ASP A 201 16.93 -6.05 10.46
N SER A 202 16.90 -4.73 10.20
CA SER A 202 16.53 -3.71 11.17
C SER A 202 15.03 -3.71 11.44
N THR A 203 14.57 -2.94 12.43
CA THR A 203 13.15 -2.92 12.82
C THR A 203 12.26 -2.54 11.63
N HIS A 204 11.35 -3.42 11.24
CA HIS A 204 10.38 -3.14 10.18
C HIS A 204 9.35 -2.10 10.65
N LEU A 205 9.18 -1.02 9.87
CA LEU A 205 8.26 0.08 10.17
C LEU A 205 6.95 0.02 9.39
N GLY A 206 6.83 -0.91 8.44
CA GLY A 206 5.71 -1.01 7.50
C GLY A 206 6.14 -0.77 6.06
N ASN A 207 5.17 -0.50 5.21
CA ASN A 207 5.37 -0.33 3.77
C ASN A 207 5.01 1.06 3.26
N LEU A 208 5.44 1.37 2.04
CA LEU A 208 5.28 2.70 1.48
C LEU A 208 3.82 3.11 1.23
N TYR A 209 2.92 2.14 0.99
CA TYR A 209 1.47 2.41 0.89
C TYR A 209 0.88 2.94 2.22
N GLN A 210 1.36 2.42 3.35
CA GLN A 210 0.93 2.88 4.68
C GLN A 210 1.41 4.30 4.95
N VAL A 211 2.67 4.61 4.61
CA VAL A 211 3.20 5.98 4.73
C VAL A 211 2.36 6.95 3.90
N LEU A 212 2.02 6.56 2.66
CA LEU A 212 1.17 7.36 1.78
C LEU A 212 -0.22 7.58 2.39
N THR A 213 -0.86 6.50 2.85
CA THR A 213 -2.26 6.53 3.34
C THR A 213 -2.39 7.27 4.68
N TYR A 214 -1.39 7.20 5.55
CA TYR A 214 -1.34 8.00 6.78
C TYR A 214 -1.18 9.50 6.49
N GLY A 215 -0.63 9.87 5.34
CA GLY A 215 -0.49 11.26 4.91
C GLY A 215 0.42 12.10 5.81
N LYS A 216 1.34 11.45 6.52
CA LYS A 216 2.35 12.05 7.41
C LYS A 216 3.73 11.57 7.01
N SER A 217 4.76 12.33 7.37
CA SER A 217 6.12 11.84 7.22
C SER A 217 6.41 10.68 8.17
N LEU A 218 7.19 9.73 7.68
CA LEU A 218 7.84 8.70 8.48
C LEU A 218 9.20 9.24 8.92
N VAL A 219 9.51 9.14 10.20
CA VAL A 219 10.79 9.62 10.76
C VAL A 219 11.48 8.44 11.43
N SER A 220 12.73 8.17 11.03
CA SER A 220 13.55 7.12 11.66
C SER A 220 13.85 7.45 13.12
N THR A 221 14.23 6.44 13.92
CA THR A 221 14.70 6.68 15.29
C THR A 221 16.15 7.15 15.33
N GLY A 222 16.97 6.68 14.40
CA GLY A 222 18.38 7.01 14.26
C GLY A 222 18.74 7.65 12.92
N LYS A 223 20.02 7.62 12.58
CA LYS A 223 20.59 8.25 11.36
C LYS A 223 20.33 7.47 10.06
N TYR A 224 19.74 6.29 10.15
CA TYR A 224 19.62 5.37 9.03
C TYR A 224 18.17 4.94 8.83
N LEU A 225 17.76 4.84 7.57
CA LEU A 225 16.51 4.25 7.14
C LEU A 225 16.79 3.41 5.90
N THR A 226 16.27 2.20 5.81
CA THR A 226 16.43 1.33 4.64
C THR A 226 15.10 1.12 3.96
N ILE A 227 15.07 1.25 2.63
CA ILE A 227 13.91 0.98 1.78
C ILE A 227 14.23 -0.23 0.90
N TYR A 228 13.32 -1.19 0.78
CA TYR A 228 13.55 -2.40 -0.03
C TYR A 228 12.27 -2.93 -0.67
N SER A 229 12.33 -3.29 -1.96
CA SER A 229 11.24 -3.93 -2.68
C SER A 229 11.36 -5.46 -2.63
N LEU A 230 10.32 -6.14 -2.14
CA LEU A 230 10.32 -7.61 -1.99
C LEU A 230 10.34 -8.36 -3.34
N PHE A 231 9.62 -7.82 -4.33
CA PHE A 231 9.72 -8.23 -5.72
C PHE A 231 10.37 -7.13 -6.57
N PRO A 232 11.63 -7.35 -7.01
CA PRO A 232 12.27 -6.50 -7.99
C PRO A 232 11.49 -6.46 -9.32
N GLY A 233 11.51 -5.32 -10.00
CA GLY A 233 10.83 -5.15 -11.30
C GLY A 233 9.29 -5.13 -11.23
N PHE A 234 8.70 -5.34 -10.05
CA PHE A 234 7.28 -5.08 -9.81
C PHE A 234 6.95 -3.56 -9.96
N GLY A 235 8.00 -2.72 -10.00
CA GLY A 235 7.99 -1.26 -9.93
C GLY A 235 8.05 -0.47 -11.23
N THR A 236 7.39 -0.89 -12.32
CA THR A 236 7.07 0.04 -13.44
C THR A 236 6.04 1.12 -13.04
N ILE A 237 5.70 1.20 -11.75
CA ILE A 237 4.64 2.03 -11.16
C ILE A 237 5.16 3.41 -10.70
N GLU A 238 6.45 3.72 -10.91
CA GLU A 238 7.05 5.03 -10.55
C GLU A 238 6.84 5.43 -9.09
N ASN A 239 6.90 4.46 -8.14
CA ASN A 239 6.91 4.77 -6.71
C ASN A 239 8.05 5.74 -6.43
N SER A 240 7.79 6.80 -5.68
CA SER A 240 8.82 7.77 -5.33
C SER A 240 8.67 8.24 -3.90
N VAL A 241 9.80 8.66 -3.34
CA VAL A 241 9.89 9.22 -2.00
C VAL A 241 10.67 10.51 -2.03
N ILE A 242 10.33 11.43 -1.14
CA ILE A 242 11.15 12.59 -0.81
C ILE A 242 11.80 12.32 0.54
N VAL A 243 13.12 12.41 0.60
CA VAL A 243 13.91 12.19 1.81
C VAL A 243 14.76 13.41 2.12
N GLN A 244 14.90 13.70 3.42
CA GLN A 244 15.72 14.79 3.92
C GLN A 244 16.10 14.55 5.38
N ASP A 245 17.01 15.37 5.90
CA ASP A 245 17.31 15.35 7.32
C ASP A 245 16.13 15.92 8.13
N TYR A 246 15.75 15.21 9.19
CA TYR A 246 14.66 15.61 10.08
C TYR A 246 14.90 16.98 10.74
N PHE A 247 16.16 17.38 10.91
CA PHE A 247 16.52 18.70 11.45
C PHE A 247 15.81 19.83 10.74
N ASP A 248 15.65 19.73 9.41
CA ASP A 248 15.09 20.77 8.55
C ASP A 248 13.55 20.86 8.60
N VAL A 249 12.90 19.84 9.17
CA VAL A 249 11.43 19.73 9.16
C VAL A 249 10.77 19.52 10.51
N LYS A 250 11.57 19.31 11.57
CA LYS A 250 11.10 19.05 12.94
C LYS A 250 10.15 20.11 13.50
N ASP A 251 10.27 21.35 13.04
CA ASP A 251 9.51 22.50 13.56
C ASP A 251 8.16 22.67 12.85
N PHE A 252 7.93 21.98 11.74
CA PHE A 252 6.63 21.98 11.06
C PHE A 252 5.62 21.08 11.79
N LYS A 253 4.43 21.63 12.04
CA LYS A 253 3.31 20.89 12.65
C LYS A 253 2.59 19.99 11.67
N SER A 254 2.60 20.39 10.40
CA SER A 254 2.17 19.57 9.28
C SER A 254 3.22 19.70 8.18
N TYR A 255 3.72 18.57 7.70
CA TYR A 255 4.68 18.52 6.61
C TYR A 255 4.30 17.40 5.66
N LYS A 256 4.04 17.73 4.38
CA LYS A 256 3.49 16.78 3.40
C LYS A 256 4.14 16.93 2.02
N ALA A 257 4.09 15.87 1.23
CA ALA A 257 4.45 15.94 -0.17
C ALA A 257 3.26 16.39 -1.02
N ILE A 258 3.51 17.19 -2.06
CA ILE A 258 2.53 17.57 -3.07
C ILE A 258 2.83 16.74 -4.32
N ASN A 259 1.85 15.94 -4.74
CA ASN A 259 1.95 15.14 -5.94
C ASN A 259 0.95 15.60 -7.01
N CYS A 260 1.32 16.63 -7.75
CA CYS A 260 0.53 17.17 -8.85
C CYS A 260 1.32 16.98 -10.15
N ILE A 261 1.01 15.89 -10.85
CA ILE A 261 1.78 15.44 -12.03
C ILE A 261 1.03 15.72 -13.33
N SER A 262 -0.30 15.85 -13.27
CA SER A 262 -1.11 16.08 -14.47
C SER A 262 -1.05 17.53 -14.94
N LEU A 263 -0.66 17.72 -16.21
CA LEU A 263 -0.80 18.99 -16.94
C LEU A 263 -2.28 19.33 -17.22
N LEU A 264 -3.19 18.37 -17.10
CA LEU A 264 -4.59 18.47 -17.51
C LEU A 264 -5.56 18.69 -16.34
N THR A 265 -5.15 18.39 -15.11
CA THR A 265 -6.04 18.50 -13.93
C THR A 265 -5.39 19.36 -12.85
N GLN A 266 -6.12 20.39 -12.43
CA GLN A 266 -5.79 21.13 -11.21
C GLN A 266 -5.88 20.19 -10.02
N CYS A 267 -4.81 20.08 -9.26
CA CYS A 267 -4.85 19.41 -7.97
C CYS A 267 -5.25 20.42 -6.90
N GLN A 268 -6.16 20.01 -6.01
CA GLN A 268 -6.41 20.77 -4.80
C GLN A 268 -5.57 20.18 -3.68
N PHE A 269 -4.90 21.04 -2.93
CA PHE A 269 -4.20 20.66 -1.71
C PHE A 269 -4.54 21.64 -0.60
N SER A 270 -4.58 21.14 0.63
CA SER A 270 -4.80 21.97 1.82
C SER A 270 -3.68 21.76 2.82
N LEU A 271 -3.27 22.86 3.45
CA LEU A 271 -2.30 22.89 4.53
C LEU A 271 -3.01 23.28 5.81
N ASP A 272 -2.92 22.43 6.84
CA ASP A 272 -3.52 22.72 8.14
C ASP A 272 -2.51 23.40 9.06
N ALA A 273 -2.56 24.73 9.11
CA ALA A 273 -1.70 25.54 9.96
C ALA A 273 -2.33 25.90 11.32
N ARG A 274 -3.46 25.27 11.71
CA ARG A 274 -4.19 25.62 12.95
C ARG A 274 -3.38 25.36 14.22
N GLN A 275 -2.44 24.41 14.18
CA GLN A 275 -1.60 24.05 15.31
C GLN A 275 -0.18 24.66 15.24
N GLY A 276 0.12 25.44 14.20
CA GLY A 276 1.42 26.04 13.92
C GLY A 276 1.80 25.92 12.45
N THR A 277 3.05 26.25 12.12
CA THR A 277 3.51 26.29 10.72
C THR A 277 3.28 24.97 10.00
N ALA A 278 2.57 25.04 8.88
CA ALA A 278 2.39 23.95 7.95
C ALA A 278 3.22 24.22 6.69
N ALA A 279 3.85 23.18 6.17
CA ALA A 279 4.61 23.25 4.95
C ALA A 279 4.30 22.05 4.06
N ALA A 280 4.54 22.21 2.78
CA ALA A 280 4.55 21.10 1.85
C ALA A 280 5.64 21.28 0.82
N ILE A 281 6.08 20.15 0.28
CA ILE A 281 7.18 20.06 -0.67
C ILE A 281 6.72 19.37 -1.94
N ARG A 282 7.13 19.90 -3.08
CA ARG A 282 7.12 19.19 -4.36
C ARG A 282 8.54 19.20 -4.90
N TYR A 283 9.01 18.05 -5.33
CA TYR A 283 10.29 17.95 -6.02
C TYR A 283 10.05 17.31 -7.38
N TYR A 284 9.95 18.11 -8.45
CA TYR A 284 9.76 17.59 -9.81
C TYR A 284 10.32 18.61 -10.80
N PRO A 285 10.93 18.19 -11.92
CA PRO A 285 11.63 19.09 -12.83
C PRO A 285 10.72 20.07 -13.59
N THR A 286 9.40 19.84 -13.60
CA THR A 286 8.46 20.76 -14.26
C THR A 286 8.00 21.87 -13.32
N PRO A 287 7.96 23.14 -13.81
CA PRO A 287 7.38 24.24 -13.06
C PRO A 287 5.95 23.92 -12.63
N MET A 288 5.62 24.29 -11.40
CA MET A 288 4.26 24.22 -10.87
C MET A 288 3.74 25.64 -10.70
N PHE A 289 2.48 25.84 -11.08
CA PHE A 289 1.78 27.09 -10.85
C PHE A 289 0.73 26.85 -9.77
N ILE A 290 0.86 27.55 -8.65
CA ILE A 290 -0.19 27.58 -7.63
C ILE A 290 -1.25 28.58 -8.10
N LYS A 291 -2.50 28.13 -8.18
CA LYS A 291 -3.67 28.95 -8.51
C LYS A 291 -4.62 28.94 -7.33
N ASP A 292 -5.41 29.99 -7.18
CA ASP A 292 -6.53 30.06 -6.23
C ASP A 292 -6.15 29.75 -4.77
N VAL A 293 -5.19 30.50 -4.23
CA VAL A 293 -4.82 30.41 -2.81
C VAL A 293 -5.92 31.03 -1.96
N SER A 294 -6.50 30.22 -1.06
CA SER A 294 -7.43 30.67 -0.04
C SER A 294 -6.82 30.43 1.34
N MET A 295 -6.61 31.51 2.09
CA MET A 295 -6.12 31.47 3.47
C MET A 295 -6.66 32.66 4.27
N PRO A 296 -6.75 32.57 5.61
CA PRO A 296 -7.04 33.73 6.46
C PRO A 296 -6.04 34.85 6.23
N GLN A 297 -6.48 36.11 6.25
CA GLN A 297 -5.61 37.29 6.09
C GLN A 297 -4.52 37.43 7.16
N THR A 298 -4.62 36.67 8.25
CA THR A 298 -3.61 36.60 9.30
C THR A 298 -2.43 35.69 8.95
N ASN A 299 -2.54 34.92 7.87
CA ASN A 299 -1.52 33.96 7.46
C ASN A 299 -0.64 34.54 6.35
N VAL A 300 0.59 34.04 6.28
CA VAL A 300 1.54 34.34 5.20
C VAL A 300 1.92 33.02 4.53
N LEU A 301 1.86 32.98 3.21
CA LEU A 301 2.41 31.88 2.42
C LEU A 301 3.79 32.26 1.92
N SER A 302 4.82 31.63 2.47
CA SER A 302 6.21 31.81 2.06
C SER A 302 6.67 30.68 1.14
N VAL A 303 7.36 31.01 0.05
CA VAL A 303 7.93 30.04 -0.91
C VAL A 303 9.45 30.01 -0.75
N TYR A 304 10.00 28.80 -0.69
CA TYR A 304 11.44 28.55 -0.52
C TYR A 304 11.97 27.63 -1.64
N THR A 305 13.26 27.74 -1.95
CA THR A 305 14.00 26.74 -2.74
C THR A 305 14.82 25.85 -1.83
N SER A 306 15.04 24.59 -2.24
CA SER A 306 15.84 23.62 -1.47
C SER A 306 15.28 23.36 -0.06
N PHE A 307 15.69 24.14 0.95
CA PHE A 307 15.32 23.98 2.36
C PHE A 307 14.92 25.31 3.01
N VAL A 308 14.26 25.26 4.17
CA VAL A 308 13.58 26.43 4.75
C VAL A 308 14.52 27.27 5.61
N THR A 309 15.12 28.29 4.99
CA THR A 309 15.90 29.34 5.66
C THR A 309 15.66 30.71 5.01
N PRO A 310 15.95 31.83 5.71
CA PRO A 310 15.81 33.17 5.13
C PRO A 310 16.57 33.37 3.81
N ALA A 311 17.75 32.75 3.68
CA ALA A 311 18.58 32.83 2.47
C ALA A 311 17.97 32.11 1.25
N HIS A 312 17.04 31.18 1.49
CA HIS A 312 16.38 30.37 0.46
C HIS A 312 14.94 30.82 0.20
N LYS A 313 14.49 31.89 0.85
CA LYS A 313 13.15 32.44 0.66
C LYS A 313 13.07 33.19 -0.67
N LEU A 314 12.11 32.83 -1.51
CA LEU A 314 11.85 33.48 -2.78
C LEU A 314 10.85 34.63 -2.64
N VAL A 315 9.72 34.39 -1.97
CA VAL A 315 8.58 35.32 -1.95
C VAL A 315 7.63 35.00 -0.80
N ASP A 316 6.90 36.03 -0.35
CA ASP A 316 5.78 35.95 0.59
C ASP A 316 4.49 36.41 -0.10
N TYR A 317 3.38 35.74 0.18
CA TYR A 317 2.02 36.12 -0.21
C TYR A 317 1.16 36.32 1.05
N THR A 318 0.26 37.30 1.01
CA THR A 318 -0.65 37.69 2.11
C THR A 318 -2.08 37.81 1.61
#